data_AF-A0A962CDL9-F1
#
_entry.id   AF-A0A962CDL9-F1
#
_cell.length_a   1.000
_cell.length_b   1.000
_cell.length_c   1.000
_cell.angle_alpha   90.00
_cell.angle_beta   90.00
_cell.angle_gamma   90.00
#
_symmetry.space_group_name_H-M   'P 1'
#
loop_
_entity.id
_entity.type
_entity.pdbx_description
1 polymer ?
#
loop_
_entity_poly.entity_id
_entity_poly.type
_entity_poly.pdbx_seq_one_letter_code
_entity_poly.pdbx_strand_id
1 'polypeptide(L)'
;MATGGSSHRVWQATLGVGSALTGAAMLFDGAPTHGWLSTGLFGLGGLLVVFAACELMILAVDGIGLRLRMNRYVAGTMAGLASNIPEVVMLGFVLAATPR
;
A
#
# COMPACT_ATOMS: atom_id res chain seq x y z
N MET A 1 -18.49 -2.93 14.77
CA MET A 1 -18.89 -3.61 13.52
C MET A 1 -18.89 -2.56 12.44
N ALA A 2 -17.84 -2.51 11.62
CA ALA A 2 -17.76 -1.58 10.51
C ALA A 2 -18.57 -2.13 9.34
N THR A 3 -19.40 -1.28 8.76
CA THR A 3 -20.26 -1.53 7.61
C THR A 3 -19.42 -1.93 6.38
N GLY A 4 -19.42 -3.22 6.05
CA GLY A 4 -18.52 -3.86 5.06
C GLY A 4 -18.79 -3.57 3.58
N GLY A 5 -19.48 -2.47 3.23
CA GLY A 5 -19.82 -2.15 1.83
C GLY A 5 -18.93 -1.09 1.16
N SER A 6 -18.33 -0.18 1.94
CA SER A 6 -17.54 0.95 1.43
C SER A 6 -16.03 0.68 1.42
N SER A 7 -15.48 0.11 2.49
CA SER A 7 -14.03 -0.19 2.59
C SER A 7 -13.56 -1.15 1.48
N HIS A 8 -14.39 -2.11 1.07
CA HIS A 8 -14.02 -3.06 0.02
C HIS A 8 -13.83 -2.42 -1.36
N ARG A 9 -14.51 -1.29 -1.64
CA ARG A 9 -14.33 -0.53 -2.88
C ARG A 9 -13.17 0.44 -2.84
N VAL A 10 -12.84 0.95 -1.65
CA VAL A 10 -11.78 1.96 -1.48
C VAL A 10 -10.43 1.33 -1.80
N TRP A 11 -10.04 0.23 -1.16
CA TRP A 11 -8.74 -0.40 -1.41
C TRP A 11 -8.61 -0.89 -2.86
N GLN A 12 -9.69 -1.41 -3.46
CA GLN A 12 -9.70 -1.85 -4.86
C GLN A 12 -9.49 -0.69 -5.82
N ALA A 13 -10.15 0.44 -5.56
CA ALA A 13 -10.03 1.64 -6.37
C ALA A 13 -8.64 2.28 -6.20
N THR A 14 -8.11 2.40 -4.99
CA THR A 14 -6.75 2.94 -4.76
C THR A 14 -5.68 2.05 -5.35
N LEU A 15 -5.80 0.72 -5.23
CA LEU A 15 -4.89 -0.21 -5.90
C LEU A 15 -4.97 -0.05 -7.42
N GLY A 16 -6.18 -0.06 -7.99
CA GLY A 16 -6.39 0.06 -9.43
C GLY A 16 -5.84 1.37 -10.01
N VAL A 17 -6.14 2.50 -9.36
CA VAL A 17 -5.63 3.82 -9.76
C VAL A 17 -4.12 3.89 -9.59
N GLY A 18 -3.57 3.43 -8.47
CA GLY A 18 -2.13 3.42 -8.21
C GLY A 18 -1.35 2.57 -9.22
N SER A 19 -1.85 1.37 -9.54
CA SER A 19 -1.28 0.50 -10.56
C SER A 19 -1.39 1.11 -11.96
N ALA A 20 -2.51 1.75 -12.30
CA ALA A 20 -2.68 2.43 -13.58
C ALA A 20 -1.70 3.61 -13.74
N LEU A 21 -1.51 4.41 -12.69
CA LEU A 21 -0.55 5.53 -12.69
C LEU A 21 0.89 5.03 -12.83
N THR A 22 1.25 3.98 -12.09
CA THR A 22 2.58 3.37 -12.19
C THR A 22 2.82 2.76 -13.58
N GLY A 23 1.81 2.08 -14.14
CA GLY A 23 1.88 1.54 -15.50
C GLY A 23 1.99 2.62 -16.57
N ALA A 24 1.26 3.73 -16.41
CA ALA A 24 1.41 4.89 -17.27
C ALA A 24 2.81 5.50 -17.15
N ALA A 25 3.37 5.60 -15.94
CA ALA A 25 4.74 6.08 -15.73
C ALA A 25 5.77 5.25 -16.52
N MET A 26 5.64 3.92 -16.50
CA MET A 26 6.52 3.00 -17.25
C MET A 26 6.46 3.21 -18.77
N LEU A 27 5.31 3.63 -19.31
CA LEU A 27 5.18 3.94 -20.75
C LEU A 27 5.88 5.24 -21.14
N PHE A 28 5.94 6.21 -20.23
CA PHE A 28 6.56 7.52 -20.47
C PHE A 28 8.04 7.58 -20.11
N ASP A 29 8.56 6.62 -19.35
CA ASP A 29 9.94 6.59 -18.86
C ASP A 29 11.00 6.53 -19.99
N GLY A 30 10.61 6.05 -21.18
CA GLY A 30 11.49 6.03 -22.36
C GLY A 30 11.66 7.37 -23.08
N ALA A 31 10.89 8.41 -22.74
CA ALA A 31 10.93 9.70 -23.43
C ALA A 31 11.65 10.78 -22.59
N PRO A 32 12.85 11.25 -23.00
CA PRO A 32 13.67 12.18 -22.20
C PRO A 32 13.02 13.56 -21.99
N THR A 33 12.00 13.92 -22.76
CA THR A 33 11.30 15.20 -22.66
C THR A 33 10.28 15.27 -21.52
N HIS A 34 9.98 14.15 -20.84
CA HIS A 34 8.90 14.06 -19.84
C HIS A 34 9.35 13.54 -18.46
N GLY A 35 10.64 13.63 -18.12
CA GLY A 35 11.18 13.07 -16.86
C GLY A 35 10.52 13.59 -15.57
N TRP A 36 10.02 14.83 -15.56
CA TRP A 36 9.27 15.38 -14.41
C TRP A 36 7.88 14.72 -14.26
N LEU A 37 7.24 14.40 -15.38
CA LEU A 37 5.95 13.73 -15.41
C LEU A 37 6.09 12.28 -14.97
N SER A 38 7.07 11.53 -15.50
CA SER A 38 7.32 10.15 -15.07
C SER A 38 7.63 10.05 -13.57
N THR A 39 8.46 10.96 -13.06
CA THR A 39 8.77 11.05 -11.61
C THR A 39 7.50 11.31 -10.78
N GLY A 40 6.63 12.24 -11.23
CA GLY A 40 5.36 12.53 -10.55
C GLY A 40 4.40 11.34 -10.55
N LEU A 41 4.27 10.63 -11.68
CA LEU A 41 3.41 9.45 -11.77
C LEU A 41 3.96 8.27 -10.95
N PHE A 42 5.28 8.04 -10.93
CA PHE A 42 5.88 7.01 -10.08
C PHE A 42 5.71 7.33 -8.59
N GLY A 43 5.90 8.60 -8.19
CA GLY A 43 5.72 9.03 -6.80
C GLY A 43 4.28 8.84 -6.33
N LEU A 44 3.30 9.38 -7.08
CA LEU A 44 1.89 9.29 -6.72
C LEU A 44 1.34 7.86 -6.89
N GLY A 45 1.67 7.19 -7.99
CA GLY A 45 1.23 5.83 -8.26
C GLY A 45 1.77 4.84 -7.25
N GLY A 46 3.07 4.91 -6.95
CA GLY A 46 3.71 4.08 -5.93
C GLY A 46 3.11 4.30 -4.54
N LEU A 47 2.89 5.56 -4.14
CA LEU A 47 2.28 5.88 -2.85
C LEU A 47 0.86 5.29 -2.71
N LEU A 48 0.04 5.39 -3.76
CA LEU A 48 -1.31 4.83 -3.75
C LEU A 48 -1.31 3.30 -3.69
N VAL A 49 -0.38 2.62 -4.37
CA VAL A 49 -0.23 1.17 -4.29
C VAL A 49 0.18 0.74 -2.88
N VAL A 50 1.11 1.46 -2.24
CA VAL A 50 1.53 1.16 -0.86
C VAL A 50 0.36 1.28 0.11
N PHE A 51 -0.42 2.38 0.05
CA PHE A 51 -1.59 2.54 0.91
C PHE A 51 -2.62 1.42 0.72
N ALA A 52 -2.91 1.07 -0.54
CA ALA A 52 -3.84 -0.01 -0.84
C ALA A 52 -3.33 -1.38 -0.34
N ALA A 53 -2.02 -1.64 -0.44
CA ALA A 53 -1.40 -2.88 0.05
C ALA A 53 -1.49 -2.99 1.58
N CYS A 54 -1.30 -1.90 2.30
CA CYS A 54 -1.42 -1.87 3.76
C CYS A 54 -2.86 -2.10 4.22
N GLU A 55 -3.86 -1.51 3.54
CA GLU A 55 -5.27 -1.77 3.84
C GLU A 55 -5.65 -3.23 3.56
N LEU A 56 -5.18 -3.78 2.44
CA LEU A 56 -5.32 -5.21 2.10
C LEU A 56 -4.74 -6.13 3.18
N MET A 57 -3.59 -5.75 3.74
CA MET A 57 -2.94 -6.53 4.78
C MET A 57 -3.75 -6.57 6.06
N ILE A 58 -4.31 -5.43 6.49
CA ILE A 58 -5.19 -5.36 7.66
C ILE A 58 -6.42 -6.24 7.44
N LEU A 59 -7.07 -6.14 6.27
CA LEU A 59 -8.23 -6.97 5.92
C LEU A 59 -7.88 -8.47 5.90
N ALA A 60 -6.69 -8.83 5.41
CA ALA A 60 -6.23 -10.22 5.40
C ALA A 60 -6.00 -10.74 6.81
N VAL A 61 -5.37 -9.94 7.69
CA VAL A 61 -5.14 -10.27 9.10
C VAL A 61 -6.47 -10.43 9.85
N ASP A 62 -7.43 -9.53 9.63
CA ASP A 62 -8.78 -9.65 10.21
C ASP A 62 -9.48 -10.91 9.72
N GLY A 63 -9.38 -11.21 8.42
CA GLY A 63 -9.94 -12.44 7.83
C GLY A 63 -9.32 -13.71 8.42
N ILE A 64 -8.00 -13.72 8.63
CA ILE A 64 -7.29 -14.83 9.28
C ILE A 64 -7.71 -14.95 10.75
N GLY A 65 -7.82 -13.82 11.47
CA GLY A 65 -8.25 -13.79 12.86
C GLY A 65 -9.64 -14.38 13.06
N LEU A 66 -10.58 -14.08 12.14
CA LEU A 66 -11.91 -14.67 12.12
C LEU A 66 -11.87 -16.18 11.83
N ARG A 67 -11.06 -16.61 10.85
CA ARG A 67 -10.94 -18.04 10.48
C ARG A 67 -10.32 -18.88 11.60
N LEU A 68 -9.33 -18.33 12.30
CA LEU A 68 -8.63 -18.99 13.40
C LEU A 68 -9.31 -18.77 14.77
N ARG A 69 -10.47 -18.10 14.81
CA ARG A 69 -11.19 -17.75 16.06
C ARG A 69 -10.29 -17.07 17.10
N MET A 70 -9.39 -16.18 16.65
CA MET A 70 -8.47 -15.47 17.53
C MET A 70 -9.22 -14.52 18.47
N ASN A 71 -8.72 -14.37 19.69
CA ASN A 71 -9.27 -13.41 20.65
C ASN A 71 -9.08 -11.96 20.12
N ARG A 72 -10.02 -11.07 20.46
CA ARG A 72 -10.03 -9.66 20.05
C ARG A 72 -8.74 -8.91 20.38
N TYR A 73 -8.08 -9.28 21.49
CA TYR A 73 -6.77 -8.76 21.86
C TYR A 73 -5.71 -9.10 20.81
N VAL A 74 -5.64 -10.36 20.37
CA VAL A 74 -4.64 -10.83 19.41
C VAL A 74 -4.89 -10.24 18.02
N ALA A 75 -6.14 -10.19 17.58
CA ALA A 75 -6.51 -9.55 16.31
C ALA A 75 -6.14 -8.05 16.31
N GLY A 76 -6.43 -7.34 17.41
CA GLY A 76 -6.08 -5.93 17.58
C GLY A 76 -4.57 -5.70 17.56
N THR A 77 -3.79 -6.55 18.24
CA THR A 77 -2.32 -6.47 18.21
C THR A 77 -1.77 -6.69 16.81
N MET A 78 -2.29 -7.67 16.07
CA MET A 78 -1.84 -7.95 14.70
C MET A 78 -2.19 -6.81 13.74
N ALA A 79 -3.36 -6.18 13.88
CA ALA A 79 -3.72 -4.99 13.11
C ALA A 79 -2.81 -3.78 13.45
N GLY A 80 -2.47 -3.59 14.73
CA GLY A 80 -1.52 -2.56 15.16
C GLY A 80 -0.10 -2.78 14.63
N LEU A 81 0.37 -4.04 14.57
CA LEU A 81 1.63 -4.38 13.91
C LEU A 81 1.56 -4.12 12.41
N ALA A 82 0.47 -4.50 11.75
CA ALA A 82 0.27 -4.28 10.32
C ALA A 82 0.30 -2.79 9.94
N SER A 83 -0.21 -1.91 10.81
CA SER A 83 -0.22 -0.46 10.58
C SER A 83 1.17 0.20 10.62
N ASN A 84 2.17 -0.43 11.24
CA ASN A 84 3.54 0.12 11.34
C ASN A 84 4.47 -0.41 10.24
N ILE A 85 3.96 -1.26 9.34
CA ILE A 85 4.72 -1.82 8.23
C ILE A 85 5.18 -0.75 7.22
N PRO A 86 4.39 0.28 6.86
CA PRO A 86 4.87 1.37 6.00
C PRO A 86 6.16 2.02 6.53
N GLU A 87 6.20 2.28 7.84
CA GLU A 87 7.32 2.91 8.52
C GLU A 87 8.54 1.99 8.54
N VAL A 88 8.35 0.69 8.82
CA VAL A 88 9.43 -0.30 8.79
C VAL A 88 10.02 -0.43 7.37
N VAL A 89 9.17 -0.47 6.35
CA VAL A 89 9.59 -0.54 4.95
C VAL A 89 10.32 0.73 4.53
N MET A 90 9.80 1.91 4.90
CA MET A 90 10.45 3.19 4.64
C MET A 90 11.84 3.26 5.31
N LEU A 91 11.94 2.88 6.59
CA LEU A 91 13.22 2.81 7.30
C LEU A 91 14.19 1.83 6.63
N GLY A 92 13.69 0.68 6.16
CA GLY A 92 14.47 -0.27 5.38
C GLY A 92 15.05 0.36 4.11
N PHE A 93 14.25 1.10 3.35
CA PHE A 93 14.72 1.82 2.16
C PHE A 93 15.72 2.93 2.48
N VAL A 94 15.51 3.67 3.57
CA VAL A 94 16.44 4.73 4.01
C VAL A 94 17.78 4.15 4.44
N LEU A 95 17.78 3.04 5.18
CA LEU A 95 19.01 2.37 5.60
C LEU A 95 19.74 1.67 4.45
N ALA A 96 18.99 1.11 3.49
CA ALA A 96 19.55 0.46 2.30
C ALA A 96 20.02 1.45 1.24
N ALA A 97 19.55 2.71 1.27
CA ALA A 97 20.08 3.76 0.42
C ALA A 97 21.53 4.04 0.85
N THR A 98 22.49 3.58 0.05
CA THR A 98 23.89 3.98 0.20
C THR A 98 23.94 5.51 0.22
N PRO A 99 24.61 6.14 1.20
CA PRO A 99 24.83 7.58 1.14
C PRO A 99 25.56 7.88 -0.18
N ARG A 100 24.95 8.72 -0.99
CA ARG A 100 25.54 9.25 -2.22
C ARG A 100 26.41 10.44 -1.84
#